data_AF-A0A3Q0J6C1-F1
#
_entry.id   AF-A0A3Q0J6C1-F1
#
_cell.length_a   1.000
_cell.length_b   1.000
_cell.length_c   1.000
_cell.angle_alpha   90.00
_cell.angle_beta   90.00
_cell.angle_gamma   90.00
#
_symmetry.space_group_name_H-M   'P 1'
#
loop_
_entity.id
_entity.type
_entity.pdbx_description
1 polymer ?
#
loop_
_entity_poly.entity_id
_entity_poly.type
_entity_poly.pdbx_seq_one_letter_code
_entity_poly.pdbx_strand_id
1 'polypeptide(L)'
;MDFSPWTQQCLRQADCILIVGRGTSEPTMGQLEQQMETSAVRVRKELVLLHTGDETPQNTVEWLNKRKWVSAYHHIKCSKRMVMGGDFAGSNYNMDDLYNKVDMSEPSLLTDFSRLARWITGTSVGLVLGGGGARGGAHVGMIKVLLEARIPIDLIGGVSIGSLVSALWAMSRNIDEVTSSMAGWCKNMKGGYSLITDITYPAVSILSGRKFNSTIEALFKNKQIEDLWIPYFCVTTDITASGMRIHTHGSLWRYVRASMSLSWYSPPLCDPVDSHMLLDGGYVNNLPGCARKYIRASMSVIGVLPPVSDPVTKSYLVDGCYVNNLPGSIHKLFFLFQPHTNLILE
;
A
#
# COMPACT_ATOMS: atom_id res chain seq x y z
N MET A 1 16.14 29.17 21.30
CA MET A 1 15.39 30.27 20.66
C MET A 1 13.95 29.84 20.58
N ASP A 2 13.03 30.59 21.17
CA ASP A 2 11.62 30.28 21.11
C ASP A 2 11.06 30.53 19.70
N PHE A 3 9.96 29.84 19.34
CA PHE A 3 9.26 30.09 18.09
C PHE A 3 8.93 31.58 17.94
N SER A 4 9.12 32.12 16.73
CA SER A 4 8.66 33.48 16.43
C SER A 4 7.16 33.62 16.70
N PRO A 5 6.65 34.81 17.09
CA PRO A 5 5.22 35.02 17.30
C PRO A 5 4.37 34.59 16.10
N TRP A 6 4.87 34.83 14.89
CA TRP A 6 4.24 34.38 13.64
C TRP A 6 4.20 32.86 13.54
N THR A 7 5.32 32.17 13.79
CA THR A 7 5.37 30.70 13.77
C THR A 7 4.40 30.10 14.79
N GLN A 8 4.32 30.67 15.99
CA GLN A 8 3.36 30.23 17.01
C GLN A 8 1.91 30.45 16.58
N GLN A 9 1.62 31.52 15.84
CA GLN A 9 0.29 31.76 15.29
C GLN A 9 -0.04 30.76 14.18
N CYS A 10 0.88 30.51 13.25
CA CYS A 10 0.72 29.48 12.22
C CYS A 10 0.49 28.09 12.83
N LEU A 11 1.29 27.70 13.83
CA LEU A 11 1.15 26.40 14.50
C LEU A 11 -0.19 26.26 15.23
N ARG A 12 -0.76 27.35 15.75
CA ARG A 12 -2.07 27.33 16.42
C ARG A 12 -3.25 27.25 15.45
N GLN A 13 -3.10 27.80 14.25
CA GLN A 13 -4.16 27.89 13.23
C GLN A 13 -4.05 26.79 12.16
N ALA A 14 -2.96 26.02 12.13
CA ALA A 14 -2.76 24.98 11.13
C ALA A 14 -3.70 23.79 11.36
N ASP A 15 -4.36 23.33 10.29
CA ASP A 15 -5.09 22.06 10.29
C ASP A 15 -4.15 20.85 10.11
N CYS A 16 -3.06 21.05 9.36
CA CYS A 16 -2.04 20.06 9.08
C CYS A 16 -0.65 20.71 9.00
N ILE A 17 0.34 20.06 9.60
CA ILE A 17 1.75 20.43 9.53
C ILE A 17 2.49 19.36 8.73
N LEU A 18 3.08 19.78 7.60
CA LEU A 18 3.90 18.93 6.76
C LEU A 18 5.36 19.08 7.15
N ILE A 19 6.00 17.97 7.51
CA ILE A 19 7.43 17.89 7.76
C ILE A 19 8.06 17.36 6.49
N VAL A 20 8.88 18.17 5.83
CA VAL A 20 9.48 17.79 4.54
C VAL A 20 10.92 17.40 4.77
N GLY A 21 11.24 16.15 4.45
CA GLY A 21 12.58 15.58 4.50
C GLY A 21 13.01 15.07 3.12
N ARG A 22 14.32 14.98 2.90
CA ARG A 22 14.87 14.25 1.75
C ARG A 22 15.03 12.79 2.16
N GLY A 23 14.48 11.86 1.39
CA GLY A 23 14.50 10.44 1.72
C GLY A 23 15.91 9.84 1.81
N THR A 24 16.86 10.39 1.07
CA THR A 24 18.28 9.97 1.07
C THR A 24 19.14 10.66 2.13
N SER A 25 18.63 11.70 2.78
CA SER A 25 19.37 12.37 3.86
C SER A 25 19.22 11.62 5.18
N GLU A 26 20.18 11.82 6.08
CA GLU A 26 20.07 11.23 7.41
C GLU A 26 18.83 11.73 8.14
N PRO A 27 18.10 10.85 8.85
CA PRO A 27 16.92 11.20 9.60
C PRO A 27 17.32 12.03 10.83
N THR A 28 17.59 13.31 10.63
CA THR A 28 17.93 14.25 11.70
C THR A 28 16.70 15.04 12.11
N MET A 29 16.55 15.32 13.40
CA MET A 29 15.47 16.16 13.93
C MET A 29 15.95 17.59 13.98
N GLY A 30 15.31 18.47 13.22
CA GLY A 30 15.59 19.91 13.29
C GLY A 30 15.22 20.50 14.66
N GLN A 31 15.80 21.65 15.00
CA GLN A 31 15.50 22.35 16.26
C GLN A 31 14.01 22.69 16.41
N LEU A 32 13.34 23.09 15.31
CA LEU A 32 11.91 23.36 15.29
C LEU A 32 11.07 22.10 15.53
N GLU A 33 11.51 20.95 15.01
CA GLU A 33 10.81 19.67 15.21
C GLU A 33 10.88 19.20 16.67
N GLN A 34 12.03 19.37 17.33
CA GLN A 34 12.20 19.08 18.76
C GLN A 34 11.30 19.96 19.64
N GLN A 35 11.13 21.23 19.26
CA GLN A 35 10.19 22.13 19.94
C GLN A 35 8.73 21.76 19.68
N MET A 36 8.40 21.24 18.49
CA MET A 36 7.04 20.76 18.18
C MET A 36 6.68 19.46 18.90
N GLU A 37 7.67 18.62 19.22
CA GLU A 37 7.47 17.40 20.01
C GLU A 37 7.10 17.72 21.46
N THR A 38 7.74 18.75 22.04
CA THR A 38 7.46 19.22 23.40
C THR A 38 6.22 20.11 23.50
N SER A 39 5.74 20.64 22.37
CA SER A 39 4.58 21.53 22.32
C SER A 39 3.26 20.76 22.39
N ALA A 40 2.32 21.25 23.21
CA ALA A 40 0.98 20.67 23.39
C ALA A 40 0.03 20.86 22.17
N VAL A 41 0.55 21.34 21.05
CA VAL A 41 -0.22 21.59 19.82
C VAL A 41 -0.71 20.25 19.24
N ARG A 42 -2.02 20.01 19.35
CA ARG A 42 -2.75 18.81 18.87
C ARG A 42 -3.03 18.82 17.36
N VAL A 43 -2.20 19.50 16.57
CA VAL A 43 -2.36 19.57 15.12
C VAL A 43 -1.86 18.28 14.47
N ARG A 44 -2.51 17.88 13.37
CA ARG A 44 -2.11 16.74 12.55
C ARG A 44 -0.74 16.99 11.95
N LYS A 45 0.17 16.03 12.12
CA LYS A 45 1.55 16.13 11.65
C LYS A 45 1.81 14.99 10.67
N GLU A 46 2.23 15.32 9.46
CA GLU A 46 2.49 14.35 8.40
C GLU A 46 3.93 14.50 7.87
N LEU A 47 4.61 13.38 7.66
CA LEU A 47 5.98 13.35 7.15
C LEU A 47 5.95 13.17 5.63
N VAL A 48 6.62 14.05 4.90
CA VAL A 48 6.75 13.99 3.45
C VAL A 48 8.22 13.77 3.11
N LEU A 49 8.54 12.62 2.55
CA LEU A 49 9.88 12.25 2.12
C LEU A 49 10.00 12.39 0.61
N LEU A 50 10.87 13.31 0.20
CA LEU A 50 11.15 13.62 -1.20
C LEU A 50 12.24 12.70 -1.73
N HIS A 51 11.98 12.08 -2.88
CA HIS A 51 12.90 11.20 -3.60
C HIS A 51 13.13 11.74 -5.00
N THR A 52 14.39 11.76 -5.43
CA THR A 52 14.74 12.14 -6.81
C THR A 52 14.67 10.94 -7.75
N GLY A 53 14.56 11.20 -9.06
CA GLY A 53 14.04 10.26 -10.07
C GLY A 53 14.50 8.79 -10.05
N ASP A 54 15.71 8.51 -9.61
CA ASP A 54 16.31 7.16 -9.62
C ASP A 54 16.32 6.49 -8.23
N GLU A 55 15.93 7.23 -7.19
CA GLU A 55 15.94 6.78 -5.80
C GLU A 55 14.70 5.95 -5.49
N THR A 56 14.85 4.95 -4.61
CA THR A 56 13.73 4.18 -4.05
C THR A 56 13.64 4.46 -2.56
N PRO A 57 12.44 4.47 -1.96
CA PRO A 57 12.29 4.68 -0.54
C PRO A 57 12.98 3.56 0.24
N GLN A 58 13.77 3.95 1.24
CA GLN A 58 14.54 3.08 2.13
C GLN A 58 14.70 3.79 3.48
N ASN A 59 14.93 3.01 4.54
CA ASN A 59 15.20 3.50 5.90
C ASN A 59 14.09 4.40 6.49
N THR A 60 12.85 4.26 6.01
CA THR A 60 11.71 5.06 6.48
C THR A 60 11.41 4.80 7.95
N VAL A 61 11.68 3.58 8.43
CA VAL A 61 11.53 3.20 9.84
C VAL A 61 12.38 4.07 10.76
N GLU A 62 13.60 4.46 10.36
CA GLU A 62 14.44 5.34 11.19
C GLU A 62 13.87 6.76 11.30
N TRP A 63 13.29 7.26 10.20
CA TRP A 63 12.58 8.54 10.18
C TRP A 63 11.38 8.54 11.13
N LEU A 64 10.60 7.46 11.13
CA LEU A 64 9.40 7.29 11.96
C LEU A 64 9.75 7.03 13.43
N ASN A 65 10.79 6.25 13.72
CA ASN A 65 11.23 5.97 15.10
C ASN A 65 11.61 7.23 15.87
N LYS A 66 12.19 8.22 15.19
CA LYS A 66 12.51 9.53 15.76
C LYS A 66 11.30 10.47 15.87
N ARG A 67 10.19 10.13 15.21
CA ARG A 67 8.99 10.97 15.05
C ARG A 67 7.71 10.21 15.37
N LYS A 68 7.66 9.56 16.53
CA LYS A 68 6.50 8.75 16.97
C LYS A 68 5.19 9.53 17.05
N TRP A 69 5.26 10.86 17.08
CA TRP A 69 4.13 11.79 17.10
C TRP A 69 3.55 12.11 15.72
N VAL A 70 4.17 11.64 14.63
CA VAL A 70 3.65 11.80 13.26
C VAL A 70 2.50 10.84 13.03
N SER A 71 1.44 11.33 12.37
CA SER A 71 0.22 10.56 12.12
C SER A 71 0.26 9.75 10.83
N ALA A 72 0.99 10.21 9.81
CA ALA A 72 1.09 9.57 8.49
C ALA A 72 2.38 9.99 7.79
N TYR A 73 2.83 9.19 6.82
CA TYR A 73 3.98 9.49 6.00
C TYR A 73 3.69 9.29 4.50
N HIS A 74 4.41 10.04 3.65
CA HIS A 74 4.23 10.03 2.21
C HIS A 74 5.57 10.09 1.49
N HIS A 75 5.77 9.22 0.50
CA HIS A 75 6.94 9.24 -0.37
C HIS A 75 6.63 9.91 -1.69
N ILE A 76 7.25 11.05 -1.99
CA ILE A 76 6.98 11.82 -3.20
C ILE A 76 8.17 11.72 -4.13
N LYS A 77 7.94 11.18 -5.33
CA LYS A 77 8.89 11.25 -6.42
C LYS A 77 8.84 12.66 -7.01
N CYS A 78 9.96 13.35 -6.99
CA CYS A 78 10.10 14.72 -7.46
C CYS A 78 11.26 14.85 -8.45
N SER A 79 11.22 15.90 -9.27
CA SER A 79 12.31 16.18 -10.20
C SER A 79 13.55 16.65 -9.44
N LYS A 80 14.75 16.34 -9.96
CA LYS A 80 16.03 16.78 -9.35
C LYS A 80 16.06 18.30 -9.13
N ARG A 81 15.32 19.06 -9.95
CA ARG A 81 15.16 20.53 -9.85
C ARG A 81 14.53 20.99 -8.54
N MET A 82 13.60 20.21 -7.96
CA MET A 82 12.92 20.58 -6.70
C MET A 82 13.80 20.39 -5.47
N VAL A 83 14.88 19.62 -5.60
CA VAL A 83 15.71 19.16 -4.49
C VAL A 83 17.11 19.79 -4.52
N MET A 84 17.51 20.39 -5.65
CA MET A 84 18.71 21.22 -5.77
C MET A 84 18.49 22.62 -5.17
N GLY A 85 18.21 22.68 -3.87
CA GLY A 85 18.26 23.91 -3.08
C GLY A 85 19.71 24.25 -2.74
N GLY A 86 20.37 25.05 -3.59
CA GLY A 86 21.74 25.51 -3.38
C GLY A 86 22.31 26.23 -4.59
N ASP A 87 22.41 25.54 -5.74
CA ASP A 87 23.03 26.10 -6.94
C ASP A 87 22.11 27.03 -7.76
N PHE A 88 20.82 27.07 -7.44
CA PHE A 88 19.83 27.95 -8.10
C PHE A 88 19.66 29.31 -7.43
N ALA A 89 20.15 29.51 -6.19
CA ALA A 89 20.07 30.79 -5.49
C ALA A 89 20.94 31.90 -6.13
N GLY A 90 21.87 31.52 -7.04
CA GLY A 90 22.70 32.45 -7.82
C GLY A 90 22.16 32.75 -9.23
N SER A 91 21.09 32.10 -9.66
CA SER A 91 20.47 32.35 -10.96
C SER A 91 19.19 33.14 -10.76
N ASN A 92 19.10 34.32 -11.39
CA ASN A 92 17.89 35.17 -11.44
C ASN A 92 16.75 34.44 -12.18
N TYR A 93 16.22 33.36 -11.60
CA TYR A 93 14.96 32.78 -12.05
C TYR A 93 13.83 33.68 -11.56
N ASN A 94 13.10 34.24 -12.52
CA ASN A 94 11.89 34.97 -12.22
C ASN A 94 10.87 34.00 -11.62
N MET A 95 10.66 34.09 -10.29
CA MET A 95 9.69 33.27 -9.58
C MET A 95 8.30 33.40 -10.19
N ASP A 96 7.95 34.59 -10.71
CA ASP A 96 6.68 34.83 -11.39
C ASP A 96 6.57 33.97 -12.65
N ASP A 97 7.65 33.78 -13.40
CA ASP A 97 7.66 32.95 -14.61
C ASP A 97 7.54 31.45 -14.29
N LEU A 98 8.04 31.03 -13.12
CA LEU A 98 7.82 29.67 -12.62
C LEU A 98 6.37 29.46 -12.19
N TYR A 99 5.84 30.36 -11.36
CA TYR A 99 4.44 30.29 -10.92
C TYR A 99 3.49 30.35 -12.10
N ASN A 100 3.71 31.25 -13.06
CA ASN A 100 2.92 31.32 -14.29
C ASN A 100 2.96 30.00 -15.10
N LYS A 101 4.12 29.33 -15.19
CA LYS A 101 4.21 28.02 -15.85
C LYS A 101 3.47 26.91 -15.11
N VAL A 102 3.50 26.93 -13.78
CA VAL A 102 2.77 25.96 -12.95
C VAL A 102 1.26 26.20 -13.05
N ASP A 103 0.83 27.46 -12.96
CA ASP A 103 -0.59 27.87 -13.02
C ASP A 103 -1.24 27.55 -14.37
N MET A 104 -0.47 27.65 -15.45
CA MET A 104 -0.93 27.35 -16.80
C MET A 104 -0.92 25.86 -17.15
N SER A 105 -0.34 25.00 -16.30
CA SER A 105 -0.25 23.56 -16.56
C SER A 105 -1.36 22.80 -15.85
N GLU A 106 -2.10 21.95 -16.58
CA GLU A 106 -3.10 21.09 -15.93
C GLU A 106 -2.40 20.09 -14.99
N PRO A 107 -2.82 20.01 -13.71
CA PRO A 107 -2.24 19.08 -12.77
C PRO A 107 -2.56 17.65 -13.20
N SER A 108 -1.53 16.85 -13.44
CA SER A 108 -1.72 15.45 -13.76
C SER A 108 -2.24 14.69 -12.54
N LEU A 109 -3.38 14.02 -12.71
CA LEU A 109 -4.13 13.34 -11.64
C LEU A 109 -3.30 12.23 -10.95
N LEU A 110 -2.41 11.57 -11.70
CA LEU A 110 -1.65 10.40 -11.23
C LEU A 110 -0.30 10.76 -10.58
N THR A 111 0.01 12.05 -10.38
CA THR A 111 1.26 12.46 -9.72
C THR A 111 1.21 12.32 -8.20
N ASP A 112 2.39 12.24 -7.60
CA ASP A 112 2.53 12.11 -6.14
C ASP A 112 2.11 13.36 -5.38
N PHE A 113 2.28 14.54 -5.98
CA PHE A 113 1.77 15.78 -5.43
C PHE A 113 0.24 15.82 -5.46
N SER A 114 -0.38 15.39 -6.56
CA SER A 114 -1.85 15.24 -6.64
C SER A 114 -2.36 14.22 -5.62
N ARG A 115 -1.63 13.13 -5.38
CA ARG A 115 -1.95 12.16 -4.31
C ARG A 115 -1.86 12.78 -2.92
N LEU A 116 -0.80 13.54 -2.62
CA LEU A 116 -0.67 14.25 -1.35
C LEU A 116 -1.82 15.26 -1.17
N ALA A 117 -2.14 16.02 -2.21
CA ALA A 117 -3.26 16.96 -2.19
C ALA A 117 -4.58 16.24 -1.90
N ARG A 118 -4.86 15.11 -2.56
CA ARG A 118 -6.05 14.28 -2.29
C ARG A 118 -6.07 13.72 -0.86
N TRP A 119 -4.91 13.36 -0.33
CA TRP A 119 -4.79 12.90 1.04
C TRP A 119 -5.14 13.97 2.07
N ILE A 120 -4.55 15.17 1.92
CA ILE A 120 -4.77 16.31 2.82
C ILE A 120 -6.22 16.79 2.75
N THR A 121 -6.79 16.85 1.54
CA THR A 121 -8.18 17.29 1.32
C THR A 121 -9.23 16.23 1.66
N GLY A 122 -8.83 15.00 2.02
CA GLY A 122 -9.78 13.93 2.29
C GLY A 122 -10.58 13.51 1.05
N THR A 123 -9.91 13.46 -0.10
CA THR A 123 -10.45 12.97 -1.38
C THR A 123 -9.64 11.78 -1.93
N SER A 124 -8.83 11.15 -1.08
CA SER A 124 -7.98 10.01 -1.40
C SER A 124 -8.77 8.79 -1.87
N VAL A 125 -8.25 8.10 -2.88
CA VAL A 125 -8.84 6.87 -3.43
C VAL A 125 -8.02 5.66 -2.99
N GLY A 126 -8.65 4.74 -2.25
CA GLY A 126 -8.08 3.48 -1.82
C GLY A 126 -8.52 2.31 -2.70
N LEU A 127 -7.60 1.44 -3.06
CA LEU A 127 -7.87 0.19 -3.77
C LEU A 127 -7.68 -1.00 -2.83
N VAL A 128 -8.70 -1.84 -2.69
CA VAL A 128 -8.66 -3.05 -1.86
C VAL A 128 -8.81 -4.29 -2.73
N LEU A 129 -7.83 -5.19 -2.65
CA LEU A 129 -7.77 -6.43 -3.40
C LEU A 129 -8.14 -7.62 -2.51
N GLY A 130 -9.18 -8.36 -2.88
CA GLY A 130 -9.57 -9.55 -2.14
C GLY A 130 -8.61 -10.74 -2.32
N GLY A 131 -8.77 -11.76 -1.48
CA GLY A 131 -8.13 -13.06 -1.70
C GLY A 131 -8.87 -13.89 -2.75
N GLY A 132 -8.18 -14.88 -3.33
CA GLY A 132 -8.76 -15.80 -4.33
C GLY A 132 -7.77 -16.75 -5.02
N GLY A 133 -6.63 -17.04 -4.37
CA GLY A 133 -5.65 -18.02 -4.83
C GLY A 133 -5.14 -17.78 -6.26
N ALA A 134 -5.11 -18.85 -7.08
CA ALA A 134 -4.56 -18.83 -8.44
C ALA A 134 -5.23 -17.82 -9.39
N ARG A 135 -6.45 -17.36 -9.07
CA ARG A 135 -7.18 -16.36 -9.87
C ARG A 135 -6.65 -14.93 -9.65
N GLY A 136 -5.80 -14.69 -8.65
CA GLY A 136 -5.31 -13.36 -8.30
C GLY A 136 -4.53 -12.61 -9.39
N GLY A 137 -4.12 -13.28 -10.48
CA GLY A 137 -3.56 -12.61 -11.66
C GLY A 137 -4.50 -11.56 -12.26
N ALA A 138 -5.82 -11.71 -12.13
CA ALA A 138 -6.78 -10.71 -12.61
C ALA A 138 -6.71 -9.37 -11.86
N HIS A 139 -6.16 -9.32 -10.63
CA HIS A 139 -5.93 -8.05 -9.95
C HIS A 139 -4.92 -7.15 -10.68
N VAL A 140 -3.94 -7.74 -11.37
CA VAL A 140 -3.00 -6.98 -12.22
C VAL A 140 -3.75 -6.30 -13.36
N GLY A 141 -4.64 -7.05 -14.03
CA GLY A 141 -5.51 -6.51 -15.07
C GLY A 141 -6.42 -5.39 -14.56
N MET A 142 -6.96 -5.54 -13.35
CA MET A 142 -7.78 -4.50 -12.74
C MET A 142 -7.00 -3.21 -12.48
N ILE A 143 -5.78 -3.30 -11.94
CA ILE A 143 -4.92 -2.10 -11.75
C ILE A 143 -4.67 -1.43 -13.10
N LYS A 144 -4.38 -2.21 -14.16
CA LYS A 144 -4.18 -1.68 -15.51
C LYS A 144 -5.40 -0.88 -15.99
N VAL A 145 -6.60 -1.43 -15.85
CA VAL A 145 -7.84 -0.76 -16.25
C VAL A 145 -8.09 0.51 -15.44
N LEU A 146 -7.82 0.52 -14.13
CA LEU A 146 -7.95 1.72 -13.31
C LEU A 146 -7.02 2.85 -13.79
N LEU A 147 -5.79 2.50 -14.18
CA LEU A 147 -4.84 3.47 -14.74
C LEU A 147 -5.30 4.00 -16.11
N GLU A 148 -5.82 3.13 -16.98
CA GLU A 148 -6.39 3.50 -18.29
C GLU A 148 -7.61 4.42 -18.12
N ALA A 149 -8.45 4.17 -17.12
CA ALA A 149 -9.58 5.01 -16.73
C ALA A 149 -9.18 6.30 -16.00
N ARG A 150 -7.87 6.55 -15.80
CA ARG A 150 -7.31 7.69 -15.05
C ARG A 150 -7.83 7.80 -13.60
N ILE A 151 -8.15 6.67 -12.97
CA ILE A 151 -8.54 6.62 -11.56
C ILE A 151 -7.26 6.53 -10.71
N PRO A 152 -7.01 7.51 -9.81
CA PRO A 152 -5.83 7.49 -8.96
C PRO A 152 -5.91 6.37 -7.91
N ILE A 153 -4.77 5.78 -7.58
CA ILE A 153 -4.63 4.81 -6.49
C ILE A 153 -3.70 5.45 -5.45
N ASP A 154 -4.31 6.07 -4.43
CA ASP A 154 -3.60 6.82 -3.39
C ASP A 154 -3.22 5.94 -2.19
N LEU A 155 -3.97 4.86 -2.01
CA LEU A 155 -3.77 3.82 -1.02
C LEU A 155 -4.06 2.47 -1.65
N ILE A 156 -3.29 1.42 -1.30
CA ILE A 156 -3.62 0.07 -1.74
C ILE A 156 -3.47 -0.95 -0.61
N GLY A 157 -4.25 -2.02 -0.63
CA GLY A 157 -4.00 -3.17 0.24
C GLY A 157 -4.85 -4.35 -0.12
N GLY A 158 -4.67 -5.44 0.62
CA GLY A 158 -5.41 -6.65 0.31
C GLY A 158 -5.19 -7.82 1.25
N VAL A 159 -5.79 -8.94 0.85
CA VAL A 159 -5.80 -10.21 1.57
C VAL A 159 -5.25 -11.30 0.67
N SER A 160 -4.45 -12.22 1.21
CA SER A 160 -3.94 -13.37 0.47
C SER A 160 -3.23 -12.93 -0.81
N ILE A 161 -3.61 -13.48 -1.97
CA ILE A 161 -3.05 -13.07 -3.26
C ILE A 161 -3.25 -11.58 -3.58
N GLY A 162 -4.33 -10.97 -3.07
CA GLY A 162 -4.56 -9.53 -3.18
C GLY A 162 -3.50 -8.74 -2.44
N SER A 163 -3.02 -9.21 -1.28
CA SER A 163 -1.91 -8.59 -0.52
C SER A 163 -0.60 -8.63 -1.32
N LEU A 164 -0.32 -9.74 -2.00
CA LEU A 164 0.87 -9.89 -2.86
C LEU A 164 0.86 -8.88 -4.02
N VAL A 165 -0.24 -8.83 -4.78
CA VAL A 165 -0.35 -7.93 -5.94
C VAL A 165 -0.34 -6.46 -5.51
N SER A 166 -1.01 -6.14 -4.40
CA SER A 166 -1.00 -4.77 -3.87
C SER A 166 0.36 -4.34 -3.36
N ALA A 167 1.13 -5.23 -2.73
CA ALA A 167 2.51 -4.97 -2.32
C ALA A 167 3.44 -4.74 -3.53
N LEU A 168 3.30 -5.55 -4.58
CA LEU A 168 4.07 -5.36 -5.83
C LEU A 168 3.77 -3.99 -6.46
N TRP A 169 2.49 -3.60 -6.54
CA TRP A 169 2.10 -2.29 -7.05
C TRP A 169 2.61 -1.14 -6.19
N ALA A 170 2.49 -1.25 -4.86
CA ALA A 170 2.99 -0.24 -3.92
C ALA A 170 4.52 -0.07 -4.00
N MET A 171 5.24 -1.13 -4.38
CA MET A 171 6.69 -1.13 -4.49
C MET A 171 7.22 -0.57 -5.82
N SER A 172 6.63 -0.96 -6.96
CA SER A 172 7.17 -0.59 -8.28
C SER A 172 6.46 0.59 -8.92
N ARG A 173 5.15 0.72 -8.71
CA ARG A 173 4.26 1.66 -9.42
C ARG A 173 4.33 1.54 -10.95
N ASN A 174 4.87 0.45 -11.46
CA ASN A 174 4.96 0.15 -12.88
C ASN A 174 4.22 -1.15 -13.16
N ILE A 175 3.17 -1.07 -13.99
CA ILE A 175 2.30 -2.20 -14.29
C ILE A 175 3.04 -3.33 -15.01
N ASP A 176 4.03 -3.01 -15.85
CA ASP A 176 4.82 -4.00 -16.59
C ASP A 176 5.73 -4.78 -15.64
N GLU A 177 6.32 -4.10 -14.66
CA GLU A 177 7.12 -4.72 -13.61
C GLU A 177 6.24 -5.60 -12.69
N VAL A 178 5.06 -5.11 -12.29
CA VAL A 178 4.10 -5.92 -11.52
C VAL A 178 3.71 -7.18 -12.30
N THR A 179 3.39 -7.03 -13.58
CA THR A 179 2.99 -8.14 -14.46
C THR A 179 4.12 -9.16 -14.59
N SER A 180 5.35 -8.70 -14.83
CA SER A 180 6.53 -9.55 -15.00
C SER A 180 6.88 -10.30 -13.71
N SER A 181 6.89 -9.60 -12.57
CA SER A 181 7.14 -10.21 -11.25
C SER A 181 6.06 -11.22 -10.88
N MET A 182 4.79 -10.90 -11.12
CA MET A 182 3.66 -11.81 -10.85
C MET A 182 3.70 -13.05 -11.75
N ALA A 183 3.99 -12.88 -13.04
CA ALA A 183 4.14 -13.99 -13.98
C ALA A 183 5.34 -14.89 -13.62
N GLY A 184 6.47 -14.29 -13.25
CA GLY A 184 7.66 -15.01 -12.77
C GLY A 184 7.38 -15.83 -11.52
N TRP A 185 6.70 -15.23 -10.53
CA TRP A 185 6.26 -15.92 -9.32
C TRP A 185 5.31 -17.09 -9.63
N CYS A 186 4.30 -16.89 -10.48
CA CYS A 186 3.38 -17.95 -10.91
C CYS A 186 4.10 -19.12 -11.58
N LYS A 187 5.09 -18.84 -12.44
CA LYS A 187 5.91 -19.88 -13.10
C LYS A 187 6.75 -20.67 -12.08
N ASN A 188 7.39 -19.96 -11.16
CA ASN A 188 8.21 -20.57 -10.09
C ASN A 188 7.38 -21.47 -9.15
N MET A 189 6.11 -21.13 -8.94
CA MET A 189 5.18 -21.97 -8.17
C MET A 189 4.67 -23.20 -8.94
N LYS A 190 4.47 -23.10 -10.25
CA LYS A 190 4.02 -24.21 -11.09
C LYS A 190 5.11 -25.26 -11.38
N GLY A 191 6.38 -24.97 -11.12
CA GLY A 191 7.49 -25.92 -11.27
C GLY A 191 7.38 -27.09 -10.29
N GLY A 192 6.69 -28.16 -10.70
CA GLY A 192 6.24 -29.28 -9.87
C GLY A 192 7.31 -30.13 -9.17
N TYR A 193 8.58 -30.06 -9.58
CA TYR A 193 9.65 -30.87 -9.00
C TYR A 193 9.98 -30.56 -7.53
N SER A 194 9.51 -29.42 -7.00
CA SER A 194 9.94 -28.96 -5.68
C SER A 194 8.81 -28.67 -4.67
N LEU A 195 7.54 -28.84 -5.06
CA LEU A 195 6.44 -28.94 -4.10
C LEU A 195 6.48 -30.29 -3.37
N ILE A 196 6.95 -31.34 -4.07
CA ILE A 196 7.10 -32.71 -3.55
C ILE A 196 8.23 -32.79 -2.52
N THR A 197 9.32 -32.03 -2.71
CA THR A 197 10.45 -31.95 -1.76
C THR A 197 10.16 -31.14 -0.50
N ASP A 198 9.05 -30.40 -0.48
CA ASP A 198 8.65 -29.53 0.63
C ASP A 198 7.52 -30.13 1.48
N ILE A 199 7.12 -31.37 1.18
CA ILE A 199 6.11 -32.11 1.97
C ILE A 199 6.68 -32.38 3.36
N THR A 200 6.01 -31.90 4.40
CA THR A 200 6.39 -32.07 5.81
C THR A 200 5.39 -32.99 6.52
N TYR A 201 5.83 -33.65 7.60
CA TYR A 201 5.00 -34.55 8.39
C TYR A 201 3.81 -33.79 9.00
N PRO A 202 2.56 -34.27 8.84
CA PRO A 202 1.35 -33.46 9.07
C PRO A 202 0.97 -33.39 10.55
N ALA A 203 1.76 -32.66 11.34
CA ALA A 203 1.34 -32.21 12.69
C ALA A 203 0.66 -30.83 12.65
N VAL A 204 1.07 -29.95 11.73
CA VAL A 204 0.57 -28.56 11.60
C VAL A 204 0.32 -28.08 10.16
N SER A 205 1.05 -28.60 9.16
CA SER A 205 0.85 -28.28 7.73
C SER A 205 1.43 -29.37 6.82
N ILE A 206 0.89 -29.50 5.60
CA ILE A 206 1.37 -30.44 4.58
C ILE A 206 2.68 -29.95 3.92
N LEU A 207 2.88 -28.64 3.79
CA LEU A 207 4.13 -28.08 3.25
C LEU A 207 4.97 -27.43 4.34
N SER A 208 6.30 -27.52 4.22
CA SER A 208 7.27 -26.86 5.09
C SER A 208 7.22 -25.33 4.94
N GLY A 209 6.78 -24.86 3.77
CA GLY A 209 6.69 -23.45 3.43
C GLY A 209 8.04 -22.80 3.11
N ARG A 210 9.16 -23.52 3.14
CA ARG A 210 10.50 -22.95 2.89
C ARG A 210 10.61 -22.36 1.49
N LYS A 211 10.16 -23.07 0.45
CA LYS A 211 10.21 -22.51 -0.92
C LYS A 211 9.23 -21.36 -1.10
N PHE A 212 8.05 -21.46 -0.50
CA PHE A 212 7.07 -20.38 -0.52
C PHE A 212 7.66 -19.11 0.10
N ASN A 213 8.29 -19.23 1.26
CA ASN A 213 8.99 -18.14 1.92
C ASN A 213 10.12 -17.58 1.04
N SER A 214 11.00 -18.44 0.50
CA SER A 214 12.11 -17.99 -0.36
C SER A 214 11.64 -17.28 -1.64
N THR A 215 10.52 -17.71 -2.23
CA THR A 215 9.97 -17.05 -3.43
C THR A 215 9.38 -15.67 -3.11
N ILE A 216 8.69 -15.51 -1.99
CA ILE A 216 8.15 -14.20 -1.55
C ILE A 216 9.28 -13.29 -1.05
N GLU A 217 10.24 -13.84 -0.32
CA GLU A 217 11.45 -13.13 0.13
C GLU A 217 12.30 -12.69 -1.07
N ALA A 218 12.40 -13.49 -2.15
CA ALA A 218 13.10 -13.06 -3.36
C ALA A 218 12.40 -11.89 -4.08
N LEU A 219 11.07 -11.79 -4.00
CA LEU A 219 10.30 -10.69 -4.61
C LEU A 219 10.49 -9.37 -3.85
N PHE A 220 10.40 -9.40 -2.52
CA PHE A 220 10.40 -8.18 -1.70
C PHE A 220 11.71 -7.90 -0.98
N LYS A 221 12.63 -8.87 -0.94
CA LYS A 221 13.90 -8.82 -0.22
C LYS A 221 13.65 -8.38 1.24
N ASN A 222 14.54 -7.57 1.80
CA ASN A 222 14.42 -7.04 3.16
C ASN A 222 13.62 -5.72 3.24
N LYS A 223 12.73 -5.44 2.29
CA LYS A 223 11.91 -4.22 2.33
C LYS A 223 10.91 -4.25 3.48
N GLN A 224 10.73 -3.10 4.10
CA GLN A 224 9.65 -2.86 5.07
C GLN A 224 8.42 -2.30 4.36
N ILE A 225 7.25 -2.42 4.97
CA ILE A 225 6.01 -1.82 4.45
C ILE A 225 6.13 -0.30 4.35
N GLU A 226 6.90 0.28 5.26
CA GLU A 226 7.16 1.71 5.38
C GLU A 226 7.94 2.26 4.18
N ASP A 227 8.73 1.42 3.51
CA ASP A 227 9.56 1.79 2.37
C ASP A 227 8.84 1.68 1.02
N LEU A 228 7.52 1.54 1.02
CA LEU A 228 6.71 1.46 -0.19
C LEU A 228 6.29 2.85 -0.68
N TRP A 229 6.24 3.05 -2.00
CA TRP A 229 5.89 4.36 -2.56
C TRP A 229 4.45 4.78 -2.27
N ILE A 230 3.54 3.81 -2.25
CA ILE A 230 2.12 4.00 -1.95
C ILE A 230 1.89 3.38 -0.57
N PRO A 231 1.18 4.07 0.33
CA PRO A 231 0.75 3.47 1.58
C PRO A 231 0.08 2.12 1.32
N TYR A 232 0.53 1.12 2.07
CA TYR A 232 0.14 -0.27 1.88
C TYR A 232 -0.37 -0.86 3.19
N PHE A 233 -1.36 -1.73 3.09
CA PHE A 233 -1.77 -2.57 4.21
C PHE A 233 -2.06 -3.99 3.77
N CYS A 234 -1.86 -4.94 4.67
CA CYS A 234 -2.38 -6.29 4.51
C CYS A 234 -3.16 -6.74 5.73
N VAL A 235 -4.01 -7.73 5.50
CA VAL A 235 -4.85 -8.31 6.55
C VAL A 235 -4.48 -9.77 6.75
N THR A 236 -4.34 -10.16 8.02
CA THR A 236 -4.14 -11.54 8.44
C THR A 236 -5.18 -11.92 9.48
N THR A 237 -5.39 -13.22 9.64
CA THR A 237 -6.16 -13.77 10.76
C THR A 237 -5.19 -14.10 11.88
N ASP A 238 -5.35 -13.45 13.03
CA ASP A 238 -4.64 -13.81 14.26
C ASP A 238 -5.39 -14.96 14.92
N ILE A 239 -4.78 -16.15 14.97
CA ILE A 239 -5.39 -17.33 15.59
C ILE A 239 -5.35 -17.21 17.11
N THR A 240 -4.26 -16.66 17.66
CA THR A 240 -4.06 -16.52 19.10
C THR A 240 -5.15 -15.63 19.69
N ALA A 241 -5.46 -14.52 19.03
CA ALA A 241 -6.53 -13.60 19.42
C ALA A 241 -7.89 -13.89 18.76
N SER A 242 -7.96 -14.87 17.85
CA SER A 242 -9.15 -15.21 17.05
C SER A 242 -9.80 -13.98 16.36
N GLY A 243 -8.97 -13.13 15.75
CA GLY A 243 -9.41 -11.82 15.25
C GLY A 243 -8.71 -11.36 13.98
N MET A 244 -9.27 -10.32 13.36
CA MET A 244 -8.66 -9.63 12.21
C MET A 244 -7.49 -8.77 12.69
N ARG A 245 -6.35 -8.88 12.03
CA ARG A 245 -5.20 -8.00 12.24
C ARG A 245 -4.81 -7.31 10.94
N ILE A 246 -4.61 -6.00 11.00
CA ILE A 246 -4.18 -5.16 9.88
C ILE A 246 -2.71 -4.80 10.12
N HIS A 247 -1.87 -5.05 9.12
CA HIS A 247 -0.46 -4.69 9.16
C HIS A 247 -0.20 -3.52 8.23
N THR A 248 0.35 -2.44 8.79
CA THR A 248 0.78 -1.24 8.06
C THR A 248 2.26 -0.93 8.27
N HIS A 249 2.97 -1.75 9.04
CA HIS A 249 4.36 -1.54 9.42
C HIS A 249 5.12 -2.88 9.58
N GLY A 250 6.43 -2.87 9.33
CA GLY A 250 7.33 -4.01 9.48
C GLY A 250 7.56 -4.80 8.19
N SER A 251 8.07 -6.03 8.34
CA SER A 251 8.66 -6.78 7.21
C SER A 251 7.61 -7.19 6.18
N LEU A 252 7.75 -6.65 4.96
CA LEU A 252 6.75 -6.80 3.90
C LEU A 252 6.55 -8.27 3.50
N TRP A 253 7.63 -8.98 3.23
CA TRP A 253 7.56 -10.38 2.78
C TRP A 253 6.91 -11.28 3.83
N ARG A 254 7.18 -11.04 5.13
CA ARG A 254 6.63 -11.83 6.24
C ARG A 254 5.13 -11.69 6.32
N TYR A 255 4.62 -10.46 6.28
CA TYR A 255 3.18 -10.20 6.42
C TYR A 255 2.40 -10.54 5.16
N VAL A 256 2.97 -10.37 3.96
CA VAL A 256 2.39 -10.89 2.71
C VAL A 256 2.30 -12.42 2.79
N ARG A 257 3.38 -13.10 3.20
CA ARG A 257 3.39 -14.55 3.38
C ARG A 257 2.37 -15.01 4.41
N ALA A 258 2.26 -14.31 5.54
CA ALA A 258 1.28 -14.60 6.58
C ALA A 258 -0.15 -14.46 6.04
N SER A 259 -0.43 -13.39 5.28
CA SER A 259 -1.72 -13.16 4.63
C SER A 259 -2.07 -14.21 3.58
N MET A 260 -1.08 -14.94 3.05
CA MET A 260 -1.27 -16.05 2.11
C MET A 260 -1.15 -17.44 2.76
N SER A 261 -1.01 -17.52 4.09
CA SER A 261 -0.83 -18.79 4.80
C SER A 261 -2.18 -19.46 5.05
N LEU A 262 -2.64 -20.24 4.08
CA LEU A 262 -3.85 -21.05 4.22
C LEU A 262 -3.62 -22.17 5.24
N SER A 263 -4.58 -22.35 6.14
CA SER A 263 -4.60 -23.46 7.10
C SER A 263 -4.41 -24.77 6.35
N TRP A 264 -3.70 -25.72 6.96
CA TRP A 264 -3.37 -27.03 6.37
C TRP A 264 -2.32 -26.99 5.24
N TYR A 265 -2.29 -25.95 4.40
CA TYR A 265 -1.33 -25.83 3.31
C TYR A 265 0.01 -25.26 3.75
N SER A 266 0.04 -24.27 4.64
CA SER A 266 1.27 -23.62 5.11
C SER A 266 1.22 -23.41 6.63
N PRO A 267 2.37 -23.49 7.32
CA PRO A 267 2.39 -23.32 8.77
C PRO A 267 2.11 -21.85 9.12
N PRO A 268 1.34 -21.57 10.18
CA PRO A 268 1.07 -20.21 10.62
C PRO A 268 2.37 -19.44 10.89
N LEU A 269 2.40 -18.15 10.55
CA LEU A 269 3.58 -17.32 10.78
C LEU A 269 3.54 -16.77 12.21
N CYS A 270 4.63 -16.89 12.95
CA CYS A 270 4.77 -16.19 14.22
C CYS A 270 5.23 -14.74 13.98
N ASP A 271 4.46 -13.78 14.49
CA ASP A 271 4.82 -12.36 14.48
C ASP A 271 6.00 -12.13 15.45
N PRO A 272 7.12 -11.55 14.99
CA PRO A 272 8.28 -11.33 15.85
C PRO A 272 8.05 -10.30 16.97
N VAL A 273 7.00 -9.47 16.89
CA VAL A 273 6.76 -8.39 17.86
C VAL A 273 6.04 -8.90 19.11
N ASP A 274 4.99 -9.70 18.95
CA ASP A 274 4.14 -10.17 20.03
C ASP A 274 4.03 -11.70 20.14
N SER A 275 4.71 -12.43 19.26
CA SER A 275 4.66 -13.90 19.19
C SER A 275 3.27 -14.48 18.87
N HIS A 276 2.39 -13.70 18.25
CA HIS A 276 1.08 -14.19 17.81
C HIS A 276 1.17 -15.01 16.52
N MET A 277 0.24 -15.96 16.36
CA MET A 277 0.22 -16.86 15.21
C MET A 277 -0.75 -16.34 14.14
N LEU A 278 -0.20 -16.05 12.96
CA LEU A 278 -0.91 -15.43 11.85
C LEU A 278 -1.20 -16.43 10.72
N LEU A 279 -2.41 -16.36 10.19
CA LEU A 279 -2.91 -17.08 9.01
C LEU A 279 -3.49 -16.13 7.96
N ASP A 280 -3.93 -16.72 6.84
CA ASP A 280 -4.62 -16.02 5.76
C ASP A 280 -5.77 -15.15 6.30
N GLY A 281 -5.80 -13.88 5.88
CA GLY A 281 -6.85 -12.94 6.27
C GLY A 281 -8.23 -13.33 5.75
N GLY A 282 -8.30 -14.20 4.73
CA GLY A 282 -9.54 -14.66 4.11
C GLY A 282 -10.49 -15.38 5.06
N TYR A 283 -9.98 -15.96 6.16
CA TYR A 283 -10.80 -16.61 7.17
C TYR A 283 -11.67 -15.64 7.98
N VAL A 284 -11.17 -14.42 8.23
CA VAL A 284 -11.93 -13.41 8.98
C VAL A 284 -12.57 -12.41 8.03
N ASN A 285 -11.79 -11.90 7.08
CA ASN A 285 -12.26 -10.89 6.15
C ASN A 285 -11.51 -10.95 4.82
N ASN A 286 -12.16 -11.56 3.82
CA ASN A 286 -11.59 -11.67 2.48
C ASN A 286 -11.66 -10.35 1.67
N LEU A 287 -12.46 -9.37 2.13
CA LEU A 287 -12.63 -8.06 1.50
C LEU A 287 -12.65 -6.98 2.58
N PRO A 288 -11.49 -6.44 2.99
CA PRO A 288 -11.40 -5.52 4.11
C PRO A 288 -11.87 -4.11 3.75
N GLY A 289 -13.09 -3.95 3.24
CA GLY A 289 -13.72 -2.65 2.99
C GLY A 289 -13.87 -1.84 4.28
N CYS A 290 -14.03 -2.52 5.42
CA CYS A 290 -14.03 -1.89 6.75
C CYS A 290 -12.64 -1.34 7.15
N ALA A 291 -11.54 -1.80 6.53
CA ALA A 291 -10.21 -1.23 6.78
C ALA A 291 -10.10 0.23 6.36
N ARG A 292 -11.05 0.74 5.54
CA ARG A 292 -11.19 2.15 5.20
C ARG A 292 -11.12 3.08 6.43
N LYS A 293 -11.73 2.69 7.56
CA LYS A 293 -11.70 3.49 8.81
C LYS A 293 -10.28 3.69 9.34
N TYR A 294 -9.42 2.68 9.16
CA TYR A 294 -8.06 2.69 9.67
C TYR A 294 -7.09 3.44 8.76
N ILE A 295 -7.43 3.58 7.47
CA ILE A 295 -6.47 4.01 6.45
C ILE A 295 -6.91 5.28 5.71
N ARG A 296 -8.00 5.91 6.17
CA ARG A 296 -8.44 7.27 5.77
C ARG A 296 -8.62 7.45 4.25
N ALA A 297 -9.05 6.41 3.55
CA ALA A 297 -9.47 6.51 2.16
C ALA A 297 -10.89 7.09 2.06
N SER A 298 -11.09 8.00 1.13
CA SER A 298 -12.33 8.76 0.93
C SER A 298 -13.22 8.13 -0.16
N MET A 299 -12.61 7.38 -1.07
CA MET A 299 -13.30 6.42 -1.94
C MET A 299 -12.59 5.07 -1.84
N SER A 300 -13.34 3.97 -1.91
CA SER A 300 -12.78 2.61 -1.87
C SER A 300 -13.26 1.83 -3.07
N VAL A 301 -12.32 1.41 -3.92
CA VAL A 301 -12.58 0.49 -5.03
C VAL A 301 -12.22 -0.91 -4.56
N ILE A 302 -13.13 -1.85 -4.76
CA ILE A 302 -12.92 -3.23 -4.33
C ILE A 302 -12.83 -4.14 -5.54
N GLY A 303 -11.69 -4.81 -5.67
CA GLY A 303 -11.49 -5.85 -6.66
C GLY A 303 -11.93 -7.21 -6.13
N VAL A 304 -13.06 -7.69 -6.63
CA VAL A 304 -13.52 -9.07 -6.41
C VAL A 304 -13.23 -9.87 -7.68
N LEU A 305 -12.60 -11.03 -7.52
CA LEU A 305 -12.39 -11.97 -8.62
C LEU A 305 -13.74 -12.50 -9.10
N PRO A 306 -13.90 -12.76 -10.41
CA PRO A 306 -15.22 -12.77 -11.03
C PRO A 306 -16.14 -13.80 -10.35
N PRO A 307 -17.36 -13.38 -10.00
CA PRO A 307 -18.40 -14.33 -9.63
C PRO A 307 -18.65 -15.29 -10.79
N VAL A 308 -18.86 -16.57 -10.45
CA VAL A 308 -19.30 -17.55 -11.46
C VAL A 308 -20.72 -17.16 -11.85
N SER A 309 -20.95 -16.85 -13.13
CA SER A 309 -22.31 -16.64 -13.60
C SER A 309 -23.03 -17.98 -13.58
N ASP A 310 -24.13 -18.08 -12.84
CA ASP A 310 -25.02 -19.22 -12.93
C ASP A 310 -25.59 -19.27 -14.36
N PRO A 311 -25.35 -20.34 -15.12
CA PRO A 311 -25.78 -20.44 -16.51
C PRO A 311 -27.30 -20.42 -16.68
N VAL A 312 -28.07 -20.69 -15.61
CA VAL A 312 -29.54 -20.75 -15.65
C VAL A 312 -30.15 -19.42 -15.23
N THR A 313 -29.73 -18.89 -14.08
CA THR A 313 -30.34 -17.68 -13.51
C THR A 313 -29.67 -16.38 -14.00
N LYS A 314 -28.52 -16.48 -14.68
CA LYS A 314 -27.60 -15.37 -14.98
C LYS A 314 -27.17 -14.57 -13.74
N SER A 315 -27.47 -15.07 -12.54
CA SER A 315 -27.05 -14.43 -11.31
C SER A 315 -25.54 -14.65 -11.10
N TYR A 316 -24.89 -13.65 -10.51
CA TYR A 316 -23.47 -13.70 -10.22
C TYR A 316 -23.25 -14.40 -8.88
N LEU A 317 -22.75 -15.65 -8.93
CA LEU A 317 -22.38 -16.40 -7.74
C LEU A 317 -21.02 -15.93 -7.25
N VAL A 318 -21.05 -15.11 -6.20
CA VAL A 318 -19.86 -14.72 -5.44
C VAL A 318 -19.63 -15.80 -4.38
N ASP A 319 -18.37 -16.22 -4.16
CA ASP A 319 -18.03 -17.21 -3.12
C ASP A 319 -18.57 -16.77 -1.74
N GLY A 320 -19.00 -17.73 -0.91
CA GLY A 320 -19.62 -17.49 0.41
C GLY A 320 -18.74 -16.66 1.35
N CYS A 321 -17.42 -16.67 1.13
CA CYS A 321 -16.42 -15.85 1.81
C CYS A 321 -16.62 -14.32 1.64
N TYR A 322 -17.49 -13.87 0.74
CA TYR A 322 -17.70 -12.45 0.44
C TYR A 322 -19.03 -11.88 0.96
N VAL A 323 -19.94 -12.72 1.49
CA VAL A 323 -21.35 -12.37 1.70
C VAL A 323 -21.58 -11.44 2.90
N ASN A 324 -20.63 -11.33 3.85
CA ASN A 324 -20.78 -10.52 5.06
C ASN A 324 -19.71 -9.42 5.27
N ASN A 325 -18.84 -9.17 4.27
CA ASN A 325 -17.60 -8.41 4.48
C ASN A 325 -17.63 -6.93 4.04
N LEU A 326 -18.78 -6.39 3.63
CA LEU A 326 -18.86 -5.09 2.95
C LEU A 326 -19.81 -4.10 3.65
N PRO A 327 -19.31 -2.99 4.25
CA PRO A 327 -20.16 -1.90 4.70
C PRO A 327 -20.83 -1.17 3.52
N GLY A 328 -22.07 -0.71 3.70
CA GLY A 328 -22.96 -0.20 2.64
C GLY A 328 -22.56 1.11 1.93
N SER A 329 -21.44 1.73 2.29
CA SER A 329 -20.97 3.02 1.73
C SER A 329 -19.82 2.86 0.73
N ILE A 330 -19.74 1.74 0.01
CA ILE A 330 -18.64 1.38 -0.87
C ILE A 330 -19.15 1.22 -2.32
N HIS A 331 -18.49 1.89 -3.27
CA HIS A 331 -18.70 1.61 -4.69
C HIS A 331 -18.04 0.29 -5.06
N LYS A 332 -18.87 -0.69 -5.41
CA LYS A 332 -18.44 -1.99 -5.91
C LYS A 332 -18.17 -1.82 -7.41
N LEU A 333 -16.96 -2.11 -7.86
CA LEU A 333 -16.70 -2.37 -9.27
C LEU A 333 -16.44 -3.85 -9.43
N PHE A 334 -17.38 -4.56 -10.06
CA PHE A 334 -17.16 -5.94 -10.46
C PHE A 334 -16.50 -5.95 -11.84
N PHE A 335 -15.25 -6.41 -11.92
CA PHE A 335 -14.56 -6.57 -13.20
C PHE A 335 -14.72 -8.01 -13.70
N LEU A 336 -15.57 -8.18 -14.70
CA LEU A 336 -15.70 -9.43 -15.45
C LEU A 336 -14.63 -9.47 -16.54
N PHE A 337 -13.55 -10.23 -16.33
CA PHE A 337 -12.61 -10.56 -17.39
C PHE A 337 -13.18 -11.72 -18.22
N GLN A 338 -13.79 -11.43 -19.38
CA GLN A 338 -13.98 -12.43 -20.43
C GLN A 338 -12.80 -12.39 -21.41
N PRO A 339 -12.27 -13.54 -21.87
CA PRO A 339 -11.05 -13.57 -22.68
C PRO A 339 -11.13 -12.87 -24.05
N HIS A 340 -12.32 -12.46 -24.51
CA HIS A 340 -12.52 -12.01 -25.89
C HIS A 340 -13.48 -10.82 -26.11
N THR A 341 -13.89 -10.07 -25.09
CA THR A 341 -14.86 -8.98 -25.28
C THR A 341 -14.61 -7.78 -24.38
N ASN A 342 -14.87 -6.59 -24.94
CA ASN A 342 -14.75 -5.27 -24.32
C ASN A 342 -15.38 -5.19 -22.91
N LEU A 343 -14.81 -4.30 -22.10
CA LEU A 343 -15.25 -3.91 -20.76
C LEU A 343 -16.78 -3.72 -20.70
N ILE A 344 -17.45 -4.45 -19.80
CA ILE A 344 -18.79 -4.11 -19.35
C ILE A 344 -18.64 -3.62 -17.91
N LEU A 345 -18.87 -2.31 -17.70
CA LEU A 345 -19.05 -1.73 -16.38
C LEU A 345 -20.53 -1.89 -16.03
N GLU A 346 -20.85 -2.73 -15.04
CA GLU A 346 -22.20 -2.82 -14.44
C GLU A 346 -22.20 -2.29 -13.01
#